data_AF-A0A6G4R5G6-F1
#
_entry.id   AF-A0A6G4R5G6-F1
#
_cell.length_a   1.000
_cell.length_b   1.000
_cell.length_c   1.000
_cell.angle_alpha   90.00
_cell.angle_beta   90.00
_cell.angle_gamma   90.00
#
_symmetry.space_group_name_H-M   'P 1'
#
loop_
_entity.id
_entity.type
_entity.pdbx_description
1 polymer ?
#
loop_
_entity_poly.entity_id
_entity_poly.type
_entity_poly.pdbx_seq_one_letter_code
_entity_poly.pdbx_strand_id
1 'polypeptide(L)'
;MTVPLSYLEFHVLFILPPIAFLAWLAIRREDAWWGRDPLSAVAIVCALALVYTTPWDNLLIAEGVWWYGDGAVAATIWHAPLGEYLFFVLQPVLTAFWLFQWPQIADRSLALPRSHRVLGASAGVAVSLFGYLLLSLETQSTIYLGAIFLWAGPILAIQWGFGLSYLWEVRWTVAIGIAVPTLYLWVADRIAIGLGIWQISEVHTIGYDLFGLPIEEAVFFLVTNIFVVQTVVLYLWLLERRHELPELVPVPARFQNSHPTAEVDRDDS
;
A
#
# COMPACT_ATOMS: atom_id res chain seq x y z
N MET A 1 32.20 0.79 7.71
CA MET A 1 32.10 0.12 9.04
C MET A 1 30.98 -0.89 8.91
N THR A 2 31.18 -2.14 9.32
CA THR A 2 30.12 -3.17 9.22
C THR A 2 28.94 -2.78 10.10
N VAL A 3 27.73 -2.85 9.56
CA VAL A 3 26.52 -2.55 10.34
C VAL A 3 26.35 -3.52 11.51
N PRO A 4 25.80 -3.05 12.65
CA PRO A 4 25.57 -3.91 13.82
C PRO A 4 24.41 -4.88 13.63
N LEU A 5 23.55 -4.63 12.63
CA LEU A 5 22.34 -5.38 12.33
C LEU A 5 22.13 -5.41 10.82
N SER A 6 21.86 -6.59 10.26
CA SER A 6 21.41 -6.71 8.88
C SER A 6 19.95 -6.26 8.72
N TYR A 7 19.55 -5.98 7.49
CA TYR A 7 18.16 -5.60 7.19
C TYR A 7 17.17 -6.76 7.46
N LEU A 8 17.59 -8.02 7.32
CA LEU A 8 16.74 -9.15 7.68
C LEU A 8 16.54 -9.26 9.20
N GLU A 9 17.60 -9.06 9.99
CA GLU A 9 17.51 -9.04 11.45
C GLU A 9 16.68 -7.85 11.93
N PHE A 10 16.73 -6.69 11.26
CA PHE A 10 15.85 -5.57 11.53
C PHE A 10 14.37 -5.97 11.46
N HIS A 11 13.95 -6.67 10.41
CA HIS A 11 12.58 -7.16 10.30
C HIS A 11 12.21 -8.10 11.45
N VAL A 12 13.12 -9.01 11.82
CA VAL A 12 12.90 -9.97 12.92
C VAL A 12 12.72 -9.28 14.27
N LEU A 13 13.42 -8.16 14.51
CA LEU A 13 13.38 -7.47 15.79
C LEU A 13 12.28 -6.41 15.87
N PHE A 14 12.02 -5.68 14.78
CA PHE A 14 11.13 -4.51 14.79
C PHE A 14 9.81 -4.74 14.07
N ILE A 15 9.72 -5.63 13.08
CA ILE A 15 8.50 -5.74 12.26
C ILE A 15 7.69 -6.99 12.61
N LEU A 16 8.35 -8.15 12.68
CA LEU A 16 7.68 -9.43 12.96
C LEU A 16 7.06 -9.52 14.36
N PRO A 17 7.68 -9.04 15.46
CA PRO A 17 7.09 -9.20 16.79
C PRO A 17 5.77 -8.42 16.95
N PRO A 18 5.67 -7.14 16.52
CA PRO A 18 4.37 -6.45 16.50
C PRO A 18 3.33 -7.14 15.62
N ILE A 19 3.70 -7.62 14.42
CA ILE A 19 2.79 -8.38 13.55
C ILE A 19 2.24 -9.61 14.28
N ALA A 20 3.12 -10.42 14.87
CA ALA A 20 2.73 -11.63 15.58
C ALA A 20 1.80 -11.33 16.76
N PHE A 21 2.12 -10.27 17.53
CA PHE A 21 1.28 -9.83 18.64
C PHE A 21 -0.09 -9.34 18.18
N LEU A 22 -0.17 -8.51 17.13
CA LEU A 22 -1.42 -7.98 16.61
C LEU A 22 -2.28 -9.07 15.96
N ALA A 23 -1.65 -10.03 15.27
CA ALA A 23 -2.35 -11.21 14.74
C ALA A 23 -2.95 -12.05 15.87
N TRP A 24 -2.15 -12.34 16.91
CA TRP A 24 -2.63 -13.04 18.10
C TRP A 24 -3.80 -12.29 18.75
N LEU A 25 -3.70 -10.98 18.89
CA LEU A 25 -4.76 -10.16 19.48
C LEU A 25 -6.04 -10.18 18.62
N ALA A 26 -5.92 -10.07 17.29
CA ALA A 26 -7.06 -10.15 16.37
C ALA A 26 -7.76 -11.52 16.45
N ILE A 27 -7.01 -12.61 16.55
CA ILE A 27 -7.57 -13.97 16.67
C ILE A 27 -8.31 -14.16 18.00
N ARG A 28 -7.87 -13.49 19.07
CA ARG A 28 -8.44 -13.64 20.42
C ARG A 28 -9.63 -12.73 20.69
N ARG A 29 -9.80 -11.68 19.91
CA ARG A 29 -10.89 -10.72 20.05
C ARG A 29 -12.05 -11.14 19.15
N GLU A 30 -13.21 -11.36 19.73
CA GLU A 30 -14.43 -11.68 18.98
C GLU A 30 -14.88 -10.51 18.09
N ASP A 31 -14.57 -9.28 18.51
CA ASP A 31 -14.98 -8.06 17.83
C ASP A 31 -14.01 -7.62 16.73
N ALA A 32 -12.78 -8.15 16.67
CA ALA A 32 -11.76 -7.75 15.70
C ALA A 32 -12.08 -8.22 14.26
N TRP A 33 -11.58 -7.51 13.25
CA TRP A 33 -11.59 -8.04 11.89
C TRP A 33 -10.65 -9.23 11.78
N TRP A 34 -11.21 -10.41 11.54
CA TRP A 34 -10.46 -11.62 11.25
C TRP A 34 -11.28 -12.57 10.37
N GLY A 35 -10.61 -13.40 9.57
CA GLY A 35 -11.26 -14.35 8.68
C GLY A 35 -10.99 -14.07 7.20
N ARG A 36 -11.78 -14.70 6.32
CA ARG A 36 -11.49 -14.73 4.87
C ARG A 36 -11.46 -13.35 4.24
N ASP A 37 -12.48 -12.52 4.50
CA ASP A 37 -12.67 -11.22 3.84
C ASP A 37 -11.60 -10.19 4.28
N PRO A 38 -11.29 -10.02 5.59
CA PRO A 38 -10.16 -9.18 5.99
C PRO A 38 -8.81 -9.69 5.50
N LEU A 39 -8.55 -11.00 5.56
CA LEU A 39 -7.27 -11.57 5.10
C LEU A 39 -7.12 -11.52 3.57
N SER A 40 -8.20 -11.57 2.80
CA SER A 40 -8.13 -11.32 1.35
C SER A 40 -7.79 -9.85 1.05
N ALA A 41 -8.28 -8.90 1.85
CA ALA A 41 -7.88 -7.50 1.76
C ALA A 41 -6.36 -7.34 1.95
N VAL A 42 -5.79 -8.04 2.95
CA VAL A 42 -4.35 -8.06 3.22
C VAL A 42 -3.57 -8.66 2.05
N ALA A 43 -4.02 -9.80 1.53
CA ALA A 43 -3.37 -10.45 0.40
C ALA A 43 -3.36 -9.54 -0.86
N ILE A 44 -4.48 -8.86 -1.14
CA ILE A 44 -4.59 -7.92 -2.26
C ILE A 44 -3.64 -6.74 -2.07
N VAL A 45 -3.61 -6.10 -0.91
CA VAL A 45 -2.74 -4.94 -0.69
C VAL A 45 -1.25 -5.33 -0.74
N CYS A 46 -0.85 -6.50 -0.22
CA CYS A 46 0.52 -6.98 -0.35
C CYS A 46 0.91 -7.25 -1.80
N ALA A 47 0.02 -7.85 -2.60
CA ALA A 47 0.28 -8.07 -4.03
C ALA A 47 0.39 -6.74 -4.80
N LEU A 48 -0.49 -5.78 -4.52
CA LEU A 48 -0.45 -4.46 -5.12
C LEU A 48 0.83 -3.71 -4.72
N ALA A 49 1.23 -3.76 -3.44
CA ALA A 49 2.45 -3.14 -2.95
C ALA A 49 3.69 -3.73 -3.63
N LEU A 50 3.80 -5.07 -3.71
CA LEU A 50 4.89 -5.72 -4.43
C LEU A 50 4.96 -5.26 -5.89
N VAL A 51 3.85 -5.26 -6.63
CA VAL A 51 3.86 -4.93 -8.06
C VAL A 51 4.12 -3.44 -8.30
N TYR A 52 3.50 -2.56 -7.50
CA TYR A 52 3.50 -1.12 -7.73
C TYR A 52 4.72 -0.42 -7.15
N THR A 53 5.24 -0.88 -6.01
CA THR A 53 6.40 -0.28 -5.34
C THR A 53 7.72 -0.76 -5.96
N THR A 54 7.81 -2.02 -6.38
CA THR A 54 9.06 -2.59 -6.92
C THR A 54 9.77 -1.73 -7.99
N PRO A 55 9.12 -1.29 -9.08
CA PRO A 55 9.81 -0.49 -10.09
C PRO A 55 10.20 0.90 -9.60
N TRP A 56 9.37 1.51 -8.75
CA TRP A 56 9.64 2.83 -8.17
C TRP A 56 10.84 2.78 -7.21
N ASP A 57 10.85 1.78 -6.34
CA ASP A 57 11.90 1.57 -5.34
C ASP A 57 13.26 1.30 -5.97
N ASN A 58 13.29 0.38 -6.94
CA ASN A 58 14.52 0.07 -7.68
C ASN A 58 15.06 1.26 -8.45
N LEU A 59 14.17 2.11 -9.01
CA LEU A 59 14.59 3.32 -9.70
C LEU A 59 15.25 4.30 -8.73
N LEU A 60 14.65 4.58 -7.59
CA LEU A 60 15.19 5.54 -6.64
C LEU A 60 16.49 5.06 -5.98
N ILE A 61 16.64 3.76 -5.74
CA ILE A 61 17.92 3.18 -5.30
C ILE A 61 18.98 3.34 -6.41
N ALA A 62 18.62 3.10 -7.67
CA ALA A 62 19.54 3.27 -8.79
C ALA A 62 19.99 4.73 -8.96
N GLU A 63 19.10 5.70 -8.71
CA GLU A 63 19.38 7.13 -8.70
C GLU A 63 20.13 7.59 -7.43
N GLY A 64 20.39 6.70 -6.47
CA GLY A 64 21.11 7.02 -5.25
C GLY A 64 20.33 7.94 -4.30
N VAL A 65 19.01 7.79 -4.26
CA VAL A 65 18.17 8.48 -3.27
C VAL A 65 18.41 7.92 -1.87
N TRP A 66 18.63 6.61 -1.77
CA TRP A 66 19.15 5.96 -0.57
C TRP A 66 20.03 4.76 -0.95
N TRP A 67 20.83 4.31 0.01
CA TRP A 67 21.68 3.13 -0.12
C TRP A 67 21.84 2.42 1.22
N TYR A 68 22.47 1.24 1.20
CA TYR A 68 22.59 0.38 2.38
C TYR A 68 24.03 0.33 2.87
N GLY A 69 24.19 0.16 4.19
CA GLY A 69 25.50 0.03 4.82
C GLY A 69 26.19 -1.29 4.49
N ASP A 70 27.52 -1.30 4.63
CA ASP A 70 28.34 -2.49 4.41
C ASP A 70 27.88 -3.65 5.31
N GLY A 71 27.49 -4.77 4.68
CA GLY A 71 27.01 -5.97 5.39
C GLY A 71 25.53 -5.93 5.79
N ALA A 72 24.79 -4.87 5.48
CA ALA A 72 23.36 -4.78 5.78
C ALA A 72 22.50 -5.68 4.89
N VAL A 73 22.96 -5.91 3.65
CA VAL A 73 22.21 -6.58 2.60
C VAL A 73 22.64 -8.03 2.44
N ALA A 74 21.69 -8.95 2.60
CA ALA A 74 21.93 -10.38 2.39
C ALA A 74 21.91 -10.78 0.91
N ALA A 75 20.99 -10.22 0.13
CA ALA A 75 20.85 -10.44 -1.31
C ALA A 75 20.14 -9.24 -1.95
N THR A 76 20.34 -9.04 -3.26
CA THR A 76 19.63 -8.04 -4.06
C THR A 76 18.87 -8.69 -5.20
N ILE A 77 17.74 -8.08 -5.57
CA ILE A 77 17.04 -8.35 -6.82
C ILE A 77 17.03 -7.03 -7.57
N TRP A 78 17.67 -7.00 -8.74
CA TRP A 78 18.02 -5.75 -9.42
C TRP A 78 18.83 -4.80 -8.52
N HIS A 79 18.28 -3.65 -8.14
CA HIS A 79 18.94 -2.65 -7.30
C HIS A 79 18.54 -2.77 -5.83
N ALA A 80 17.31 -3.21 -5.55
CA ALA A 80 16.77 -3.28 -4.21
C ALA A 80 17.23 -4.55 -3.46
N PRO A 81 17.53 -4.46 -2.15
CA PRO A 81 17.83 -5.62 -1.34
C PRO A 81 16.57 -6.44 -1.08
N LEU A 82 16.74 -7.74 -0.80
CA LEU A 82 15.63 -8.63 -0.41
C LEU A 82 14.80 -8.08 0.77
N GLY A 83 15.44 -7.31 1.67
CA GLY A 83 14.77 -6.62 2.76
C GLY A 83 13.65 -5.69 2.30
N GLU A 84 13.82 -4.96 1.19
CA GLU A 84 12.76 -4.08 0.67
C GLU A 84 11.54 -4.86 0.21
N TYR A 85 11.75 -5.94 -0.54
CA TYR A 85 10.65 -6.79 -0.99
C TYR A 85 9.88 -7.42 0.17
N LEU A 86 10.58 -7.77 1.25
CA LEU A 86 9.95 -8.21 2.48
C LEU A 86 9.18 -7.05 3.13
N PHE A 87 9.75 -5.85 3.17
CA PHE A 87 9.09 -4.68 3.73
C PHE A 87 7.80 -4.32 2.98
N PHE A 88 7.77 -4.42 1.64
CA PHE A 88 6.57 -4.22 0.82
C PHE A 88 5.41 -5.15 1.20
N VAL A 89 5.70 -6.30 1.82
CA VAL A 89 4.69 -7.25 2.33
C VAL A 89 4.42 -7.01 3.81
N LEU A 90 5.48 -6.85 4.61
CA LEU A 90 5.38 -6.79 6.06
C LEU A 90 4.76 -5.48 6.55
N GLN A 91 5.04 -4.34 5.92
CA GLN A 91 4.42 -3.07 6.29
C GLN A 91 2.90 -3.08 6.09
N PRO A 92 2.34 -3.53 4.93
CA PRO A 92 0.89 -3.69 4.81
C PRO A 92 0.28 -4.66 5.82
N VAL A 93 0.95 -5.77 6.14
CA VAL A 93 0.48 -6.73 7.15
C VAL A 93 0.43 -6.08 8.54
N LEU A 94 1.50 -5.40 8.95
CA LEU A 94 1.58 -4.68 10.22
C LEU A 94 0.44 -3.67 10.36
N THR A 95 0.28 -2.83 9.35
CA THR A 95 -0.72 -1.75 9.34
C THR A 95 -2.13 -2.30 9.30
N ALA A 96 -2.40 -3.33 8.50
CA ALA A 96 -3.71 -3.97 8.45
C ALA A 96 -4.06 -4.67 9.78
N PHE A 97 -3.12 -5.40 10.39
CA PHE A 97 -3.39 -6.08 11.67
C PHE A 97 -3.58 -5.10 12.83
N TRP A 98 -2.95 -3.92 12.78
CA TRP A 98 -3.29 -2.83 13.68
C TRP A 98 -4.72 -2.32 13.42
N LEU A 99 -5.07 -2.05 12.17
CA LEU A 99 -6.40 -1.59 11.80
C LEU A 99 -7.51 -2.58 12.19
N PHE A 100 -7.23 -3.89 12.13
CA PHE A 100 -8.18 -4.95 12.49
C PHE A 100 -8.66 -4.87 13.95
N GLN A 101 -7.90 -4.19 14.81
CA GLN A 101 -8.27 -3.96 16.20
C GLN A 101 -9.37 -2.91 16.37
N TRP A 102 -9.70 -2.17 15.29
CA TRP A 102 -10.64 -1.05 15.26
C TRP A 102 -11.71 -1.22 14.17
N PRO A 103 -12.47 -2.32 14.18
CA PRO A 103 -13.41 -2.62 13.11
C PRO A 103 -14.60 -1.68 13.17
N GLN A 104 -14.68 -0.78 12.20
CA GLN A 104 -15.86 0.06 11.98
C GLN A 104 -16.14 0.15 10.49
N ILE A 105 -17.34 -0.28 10.12
CA ILE A 105 -17.90 -0.14 8.77
C ILE A 105 -19.17 0.68 8.92
N ALA A 106 -19.25 1.83 8.25
CA ALA A 106 -20.47 2.63 8.23
C ALA A 106 -21.53 2.00 7.32
N ASP A 107 -22.81 2.12 7.71
CA ASP A 107 -23.97 1.71 6.92
C ASP A 107 -24.19 2.71 5.77
N ARG A 108 -23.42 2.57 4.69
CA ARG A 108 -23.48 3.44 3.52
C ARG A 108 -23.48 2.65 2.22
N SER A 109 -24.35 3.03 1.30
CA SER A 109 -24.43 2.45 -0.05
C SER A 109 -23.25 2.84 -0.94
N LEU A 110 -22.87 1.93 -1.86
CA LEU A 110 -21.87 2.16 -2.92
C LEU A 110 -22.31 3.20 -3.97
N ALA A 111 -23.60 3.55 -4.01
CA ALA A 111 -24.18 4.51 -4.95
C ALA A 111 -23.83 5.98 -4.62
N LEU A 112 -22.54 6.29 -4.54
CA LEU A 112 -22.05 7.65 -4.31
C LEU A 112 -22.30 8.56 -5.52
N PRO A 113 -22.64 9.84 -5.30
CA PRO A 113 -22.79 10.83 -6.36
C PRO A 113 -21.53 10.93 -7.24
N ARG A 114 -21.72 11.07 -8.56
CA ARG A 114 -20.60 11.23 -9.51
C ARG A 114 -19.70 12.41 -9.15
N SER A 115 -20.25 13.50 -8.61
CA SER A 115 -19.48 14.66 -8.18
C SER A 115 -18.46 14.32 -7.08
N HIS A 116 -18.81 13.43 -6.14
CA HIS A 116 -17.89 13.00 -5.09
C HIS A 116 -16.74 12.16 -5.67
N ARG A 117 -17.06 11.30 -6.64
CA ARG A 117 -16.07 10.46 -7.34
C ARG A 117 -15.10 11.33 -8.15
N VAL A 118 -15.62 12.29 -8.90
CA VAL A 118 -14.80 13.23 -9.67
C VAL A 118 -13.95 14.09 -8.75
N LEU A 119 -14.51 14.62 -7.65
CA LEU A 119 -13.75 15.41 -6.69
C LEU A 119 -12.58 14.61 -6.09
N GLY A 120 -12.84 13.37 -5.64
CA GLY A 120 -11.81 12.51 -5.08
C GLY A 120 -10.73 12.15 -6.09
N ALA A 121 -11.12 11.76 -7.32
CA ALA A 121 -10.17 11.44 -8.37
C ALA A 121 -9.31 12.66 -8.76
N SER A 122 -9.92 13.83 -8.94
CA SER A 122 -9.23 15.08 -9.25
C SER A 122 -8.26 15.49 -8.13
N ALA A 123 -8.61 15.27 -6.87
CA ALA A 123 -7.70 15.53 -5.75
C ALA A 123 -6.46 14.62 -5.81
N GLY A 124 -6.61 13.33 -6.12
CA GLY A 124 -5.46 12.44 -6.30
C GLY A 124 -4.59 12.81 -7.51
N VAL A 125 -5.22 13.21 -8.62
CA VAL A 125 -4.50 13.75 -9.80
C VAL A 125 -3.71 15.01 -9.45
N ALA A 126 -4.28 15.89 -8.61
CA ALA A 126 -3.58 17.08 -8.14
C ALA A 126 -2.33 16.73 -7.31
N VAL A 127 -2.35 15.63 -6.53
CA VAL A 127 -1.16 15.13 -5.82
C VAL A 127 -0.09 14.68 -6.82
N SER A 128 -0.45 13.93 -7.86
CA SER A 128 0.50 13.55 -8.92
C SER A 128 1.06 14.77 -9.65
N LEU A 129 0.22 15.75 -9.98
CA LEU A 129 0.65 16.98 -10.61
C LEU A 129 1.62 17.74 -9.71
N PHE A 130 1.35 17.83 -8.42
CA PHE A 130 2.27 18.45 -7.46
C PHE A 130 3.63 17.74 -7.43
N GLY A 131 3.66 16.41 -7.39
CA GLY A 131 4.90 15.63 -7.49
C GLY A 131 5.65 15.86 -8.80
N TYR A 132 4.93 15.87 -9.93
CA TYR A 132 5.50 16.20 -11.23
C TYR A 132 6.12 17.60 -11.25
N LEU A 133 5.44 18.60 -10.69
CA LEU A 133 5.96 19.96 -10.62
C LEU A 133 7.24 20.03 -9.79
N LEU A 134 7.30 19.33 -8.64
CA LEU A 134 8.51 19.24 -7.82
C LEU A 134 9.70 18.62 -8.58
N LEU A 135 9.44 17.56 -9.35
CA LEU A 135 10.48 16.94 -10.20
C LEU A 135 10.90 17.85 -11.36
N SER A 136 10.04 18.76 -11.80
CA SER A 136 10.31 19.68 -12.90
C SER A 136 11.14 20.91 -12.49
N LEU A 137 11.46 21.07 -11.20
CA LEU A 137 12.23 22.22 -10.69
C LEU A 137 13.74 22.14 -10.99
N GLU A 138 14.21 21.11 -11.72
CA GLU A 138 15.62 20.85 -12.02
C GLU A 138 16.55 20.86 -10.77
N THR A 139 15.96 20.67 -9.59
CA THR A 139 16.66 20.72 -8.30
C THR A 139 16.75 19.31 -7.74
N GLN A 140 17.96 18.84 -7.42
CA GLN A 140 18.14 17.47 -6.95
C GLN A 140 17.44 17.21 -5.60
N SER A 141 17.38 18.21 -4.73
CA SER A 141 16.78 18.09 -3.39
C SER A 141 15.27 17.84 -3.39
N THR A 142 14.58 18.03 -4.52
CA THR A 142 13.13 17.76 -4.63
C THR A 142 12.84 16.42 -5.29
N ILE A 143 13.86 15.66 -5.71
CA ILE A 143 13.70 14.39 -6.43
C ILE A 143 12.94 13.40 -5.57
N TYR A 144 13.34 13.21 -4.32
CA TYR A 144 12.72 12.16 -3.50
C TYR A 144 11.26 12.51 -3.16
N LEU A 145 11.02 13.71 -2.65
CA LEU A 145 9.66 14.17 -2.31
C LEU A 145 8.74 14.23 -3.53
N GLY A 146 9.25 14.71 -4.67
CA GLY A 146 8.53 14.75 -5.93
C GLY A 146 8.17 13.36 -6.44
N ALA A 147 9.10 12.41 -6.35
CA ALA A 147 8.87 11.01 -6.71
C ALA A 147 7.81 10.34 -5.83
N ILE A 148 7.80 10.62 -4.52
CA ILE A 148 6.75 10.11 -3.61
C ILE A 148 5.37 10.60 -4.07
N PHE A 149 5.19 11.91 -4.28
CA PHE A 149 3.87 12.46 -4.63
C PHE A 149 3.42 12.06 -6.04
N LEU A 150 4.34 12.01 -7.01
CA LEU A 150 4.02 11.59 -8.37
C LEU A 150 3.52 10.14 -8.40
N TRP A 151 4.23 9.26 -7.69
CA TRP A 151 3.88 7.85 -7.52
C TRP A 151 2.62 7.64 -6.69
N ALA A 152 2.36 8.50 -5.70
CA ALA A 152 1.23 8.33 -4.81
C ALA A 152 -0.11 8.73 -5.41
N GLY A 153 -0.13 9.82 -6.17
CA GLY A 153 -1.37 10.41 -6.66
C GLY A 153 -2.28 9.48 -7.49
N PRO A 154 -1.80 8.53 -8.32
CA PRO A 154 -2.68 7.63 -9.06
C PRO A 154 -3.45 6.68 -8.14
N ILE A 155 -2.79 6.17 -7.10
CA ILE A 155 -3.43 5.30 -6.10
C ILE A 155 -4.46 6.11 -5.29
N LEU A 156 -4.11 7.32 -4.86
CA LEU A 156 -5.03 8.21 -4.17
C LEU A 156 -6.22 8.60 -5.05
N ALA A 157 -6.02 8.82 -6.35
CA ALA A 157 -7.10 9.13 -7.29
C ALA A 157 -8.10 7.98 -7.38
N ILE A 158 -7.62 6.73 -7.44
CA ILE A 158 -8.47 5.54 -7.43
C ILE A 158 -9.22 5.44 -6.09
N GLN A 159 -8.52 5.53 -4.96
CA GLN A 159 -9.12 5.37 -3.63
C GLN A 159 -10.14 6.46 -3.30
N TRP A 160 -9.78 7.73 -3.51
CA TRP A 160 -10.64 8.87 -3.23
C TRP A 160 -11.79 8.95 -4.25
N GLY A 161 -11.53 8.65 -5.52
CA GLY A 161 -12.58 8.54 -6.53
C GLY A 161 -13.56 7.40 -6.25
N PHE A 162 -13.10 6.32 -5.62
CA PHE A 162 -13.96 5.21 -5.22
C PHE A 162 -14.84 5.56 -4.01
N GLY A 163 -14.28 6.17 -2.97
CA GLY A 163 -14.97 6.28 -1.68
C GLY A 163 -14.53 7.40 -0.74
N LEU A 164 -14.05 8.56 -1.21
CA LEU A 164 -13.61 9.67 -0.33
C LEU A 164 -14.64 10.03 0.75
N SER A 165 -15.92 10.15 0.38
CA SER A 165 -16.97 10.49 1.35
C SER A 165 -17.26 9.39 2.36
N TYR A 166 -16.98 8.12 2.01
CA TYR A 166 -17.06 7.00 2.94
C TYR A 166 -15.88 7.03 3.92
N LEU A 167 -14.66 7.23 3.43
CA LEU A 167 -13.47 7.38 4.27
C LEU A 167 -13.62 8.50 5.31
N TRP A 168 -14.28 9.61 4.92
CA TRP A 168 -14.58 10.71 5.83
C TRP A 168 -15.58 10.34 6.94
N GLU A 169 -16.51 9.44 6.65
CA GLU A 169 -17.50 8.97 7.62
C GLU A 169 -16.85 8.10 8.69
N VAL A 170 -15.94 7.21 8.29
CA VAL A 170 -15.13 6.38 9.20
C VAL A 170 -13.77 7.02 9.53
N ARG A 171 -13.67 8.36 9.51
CA ARG A 171 -12.39 9.10 9.61
C ARG A 171 -11.58 8.81 10.85
N TRP A 172 -12.20 8.46 11.98
CA TRP A 172 -11.45 8.16 13.21
C TRP A 172 -10.74 6.81 13.12
N THR A 173 -11.42 5.80 12.60
CA THR A 173 -10.81 4.50 12.28
C THR A 173 -9.69 4.65 11.26
N VAL A 174 -9.92 5.43 10.20
CA VAL A 174 -8.90 5.72 9.19
C VAL A 174 -7.71 6.48 9.80
N ALA A 175 -7.97 7.54 10.59
CA ALA A 175 -6.92 8.34 11.21
C ALA A 175 -6.08 7.54 12.20
N ILE A 176 -6.69 6.74 13.08
CA ILE A 176 -5.97 5.89 14.05
C ILE A 176 -5.24 4.75 13.32
N GLY A 177 -5.86 4.17 12.31
CA GLY A 177 -5.27 3.14 11.45
C GLY A 177 -4.01 3.63 10.72
N ILE A 178 -3.97 4.91 10.35
CA ILE A 178 -2.81 5.52 9.67
C ILE A 178 -1.77 6.00 10.69
N ALA A 179 -2.20 6.79 11.69
CA ALA A 179 -1.29 7.53 12.54
C ALA A 179 -0.40 6.62 13.39
N VAL A 180 -0.96 5.57 14.00
CA VAL A 180 -0.20 4.71 14.91
C VAL A 180 0.88 3.90 14.17
N PRO A 181 0.59 3.19 13.06
CA PRO A 181 1.64 2.52 12.30
C PRO A 181 2.65 3.49 11.68
N THR A 182 2.21 4.69 11.27
CA THR A 182 3.13 5.72 10.75
C THR A 182 4.13 6.16 11.80
N LEU A 183 3.66 6.52 13.00
CA LEU A 183 4.55 6.93 14.10
C LEU A 183 5.46 5.79 14.54
N TYR A 184 4.96 4.55 14.56
CA TYR A 184 5.77 3.38 14.86
C TYR A 184 6.91 3.20 13.85
N LEU A 185 6.58 3.26 12.55
CA LEU A 185 7.56 3.10 11.47
C LEU A 185 8.56 4.26 11.42
N TRP A 186 8.16 5.49 11.74
CA TRP A 186 9.11 6.61 11.88
C TRP A 186 10.16 6.33 12.95
N VAL A 187 9.76 5.77 14.10
CA VAL A 187 10.70 5.41 15.16
C VAL A 187 11.61 4.26 14.70
N ALA A 188 11.04 3.23 14.09
CA ALA A 188 11.80 2.08 13.59
C ALA A 188 12.82 2.49 12.53
N ASP A 189 12.41 3.33 11.57
CA ASP A 189 13.25 3.83 10.49
C ASP A 189 14.38 4.72 10.99
N ARG A 190 14.07 5.65 11.91
CA ARG A 190 15.09 6.46 12.56
C ARG A 190 16.15 5.61 13.27
N ILE A 191 15.75 4.51 13.90
CA ILE A 191 16.69 3.56 14.52
C ILE A 191 17.55 2.90 13.44
N ALA A 192 16.97 2.44 12.34
CA ALA A 192 17.71 1.79 11.26
C ALA A 192 18.74 2.73 10.61
N ILE A 193 18.37 3.99 10.34
CA ILE A 193 19.29 5.03 9.85
C ILE A 193 20.41 5.26 10.87
N GLY A 194 20.08 5.39 12.16
CA GLY A 194 21.06 5.56 13.24
C GLY A 194 22.03 4.39 13.40
N LEU A 195 21.60 3.17 13.04
CA LEU A 195 22.43 1.97 13.00
C LEU A 195 23.19 1.81 11.66
N GLY A 196 22.92 2.69 10.68
CA GLY A 196 23.55 2.67 9.37
C GLY A 196 23.09 1.53 8.46
N ILE A 197 21.93 0.91 8.75
CA ILE A 197 21.38 -0.17 7.91
C ILE A 197 21.09 0.37 6.51
N TRP A 198 20.46 1.54 6.44
CA TRP A 198 20.34 2.37 5.25
C TRP A 198 20.67 3.83 5.57
N GLN A 199 20.98 4.58 4.51
CA GLN A 199 21.39 5.97 4.53
C GLN A 199 20.62 6.71 3.43
N ILE A 200 20.10 7.88 3.76
CA ILE A 200 19.32 8.72 2.86
C ILE A 200 20.22 9.81 2.28
N SER A 201 20.06 10.11 1.00
CA SER A 201 20.85 11.12 0.30
C SER A 201 20.49 12.54 0.74
N GLU A 202 21.47 13.26 1.30
CA GLU A 202 21.34 14.69 1.57
C GLU A 202 21.11 15.52 0.30
N VAL A 203 21.54 15.02 -0.86
CA VAL A 203 21.41 15.69 -2.16
C VAL A 203 20.00 15.55 -2.73
N HIS A 204 19.33 14.42 -2.47
CA HIS A 204 18.00 14.13 -3.01
C HIS A 204 16.84 14.50 -2.06
N THR A 205 17.16 14.96 -0.85
CA THR A 205 16.21 15.42 0.17
C THR A 205 16.22 16.93 0.34
N ILE A 206 15.11 17.51 0.80
CA ILE A 206 14.96 18.95 1.04
C ILE A 206 15.72 19.45 2.28
N GLY A 207 16.29 18.55 3.09
CA GLY A 207 17.15 18.89 4.22
C GLY A 207 16.42 19.29 5.51
N TYR A 208 15.13 18.97 5.64
CA TYR A 208 14.37 19.17 6.87
C TYR A 208 14.05 17.85 7.55
N ASP A 209 14.31 17.79 8.85
CA ASP A 209 13.99 16.64 9.68
C ASP A 209 12.71 16.86 10.49
N LEU A 210 11.83 15.86 10.49
CA LEU A 210 10.67 15.75 11.35
C LEU A 210 10.92 14.68 12.40
N PHE A 211 11.01 15.08 13.68
CA PHE A 211 11.39 14.19 14.78
C PHE A 211 12.68 13.41 14.51
N GLY A 212 13.68 14.05 13.88
CA GLY A 212 14.99 13.48 13.55
C GLY A 212 14.97 12.41 12.47
N LEU A 213 13.96 12.47 11.60
CA LEU A 213 13.81 11.68 10.39
C LEU A 213 13.68 12.64 9.19
N PRO A 214 14.32 12.40 8.04
CA PRO A 214 14.06 13.20 6.84
C PRO A 214 12.57 13.27 6.54
N ILE A 215 12.08 14.45 6.19
CA ILE A 215 10.64 14.66 5.95
C ILE A 215 10.10 13.76 4.83
N GLU A 216 10.93 13.40 3.85
CA GLU A 216 10.57 12.48 2.78
C GLU A 216 10.26 11.08 3.31
N GLU A 217 11.11 10.53 4.19
CA GLU A 217 10.84 9.25 4.88
C GLU A 217 9.55 9.34 5.69
N ALA A 218 9.37 10.45 6.41
CA ALA A 218 8.17 10.68 7.21
C ALA A 218 6.90 10.66 6.33
N VAL A 219 6.94 11.32 5.18
CA VAL A 219 5.86 11.37 4.19
C VAL A 219 5.69 10.00 3.52
N PHE A 220 6.77 9.27 3.21
CA PHE A 220 6.73 7.93 2.62
C PHE A 220 5.93 6.96 3.50
N PHE A 221 6.26 6.86 4.80
CA PHE A 221 5.51 6.01 5.73
C PHE A 221 4.06 6.47 5.91
N LEU A 222 3.80 7.79 5.91
CA LEU A 222 2.44 8.31 6.00
C LEU A 222 1.60 7.89 4.78
N VAL A 223 2.15 8.08 3.58
CA VAL A 223 1.49 7.80 2.30
C VAL A 223 1.26 6.31 2.10
N THR A 224 2.26 5.47 2.39
CA THR A 224 2.11 4.01 2.31
C THR A 224 1.06 3.50 3.30
N ASN A 225 1.01 4.02 4.53
CA ASN A 225 -0.04 3.65 5.50
C ASN A 225 -1.43 4.17 5.07
N ILE A 226 -1.50 5.34 4.45
CA ILE A 226 -2.72 5.83 3.79
C ILE A 226 -3.21 4.80 2.77
N PHE A 227 -2.34 4.29 1.89
CA PHE A 227 -2.74 3.30 0.88
C PHE A 227 -3.30 2.05 1.52
N VAL A 228 -2.59 1.50 2.52
CA VAL A 228 -2.98 0.25 3.15
C VAL A 228 -4.33 0.39 3.84
N VAL A 229 -4.47 1.40 4.71
CA VAL A 229 -5.69 1.59 5.49
C VAL A 229 -6.89 1.87 4.57
N GLN A 230 -6.74 2.76 3.58
CA GLN A 230 -7.83 3.07 2.67
C GLN A 230 -8.19 1.86 1.81
N THR A 231 -7.22 1.06 1.35
CA THR A 231 -7.49 -0.16 0.58
C THR A 231 -8.29 -1.15 1.40
N VAL A 232 -7.87 -1.45 2.63
CA VAL A 232 -8.55 -2.42 3.50
C VAL A 232 -9.97 -1.93 3.83
N VAL A 233 -10.13 -0.67 4.23
CA VAL A 233 -11.43 -0.09 4.59
C VAL A 233 -12.39 -0.08 3.38
N LEU A 234 -11.93 0.39 2.22
CA LEU A 234 -12.76 0.47 1.02
C LEU A 234 -13.12 -0.91 0.47
N TYR A 235 -12.20 -1.87 0.54
CA TYR A 235 -12.43 -3.24 0.08
C TYR A 235 -13.41 -3.97 1.00
N LEU A 236 -13.28 -3.86 2.32
CA LEU A 236 -14.24 -4.44 3.25
C LEU A 236 -15.63 -3.81 3.11
N TRP A 237 -15.69 -2.49 2.91
CA TRP A 237 -16.94 -1.82 2.58
C TRP A 237 -17.57 -2.36 1.28
N LEU A 238 -16.78 -2.57 0.22
CA LEU A 238 -17.23 -3.18 -1.02
C LEU A 238 -17.78 -4.59 -0.80
N LEU A 239 -17.09 -5.43 -0.01
CA LEU A 239 -17.52 -6.80 0.25
C LEU A 239 -18.82 -6.88 1.06
N GLU A 240 -19.02 -5.97 2.02
CA GLU A 240 -20.27 -5.83 2.77
C GLU A 240 -21.44 -5.45 1.83
N ARG A 241 -21.16 -4.58 0.86
CA ARG A 241 -22.13 -4.07 -0.13
C ARG A 241 -22.17 -4.82 -1.44
N ARG A 242 -21.59 -6.02 -1.52
CA ARG A 242 -21.57 -6.83 -2.75
C ARG A 242 -22.97 -7.10 -3.32
N HIS A 243 -24.00 -7.09 -2.47
CA HIS A 243 -25.40 -7.27 -2.86
C HIS A 243 -25.98 -6.08 -3.64
N GLU A 244 -25.33 -4.91 -3.59
CA GLU A 244 -25.69 -3.71 -4.37
C GLU A 244 -25.05 -3.72 -5.77
N LEU A 245 -24.10 -4.62 -6.02
CA LEU A 245 -23.46 -4.75 -7.33
C LEU A 245 -24.45 -5.37 -8.32
N PRO A 246 -24.49 -4.92 -9.59
CA PRO A 246 -25.29 -5.57 -10.61
C PRO A 246 -24.91 -7.05 -10.69
N GLU A 247 -25.90 -7.95 -10.69
CA GLU A 247 -25.63 -9.35 -11.03
C GLU A 247 -24.96 -9.37 -12.40
N LEU A 248 -23.79 -10.01 -12.50
CA LEU A 248 -23.18 -10.28 -13.79
C LEU A 248 -24.21 -11.10 -14.58
N VAL A 249 -24.83 -10.47 -15.59
CA VAL A 249 -25.85 -11.10 -16.42
C VAL A 249 -25.27 -12.43 -16.92
N PRO A 250 -25.88 -13.58 -16.58
CA PRO A 250 -25.45 -14.85 -17.12
C PRO A 250 -25.42 -14.73 -18.64
N VAL A 251 -24.31 -15.14 -19.27
CA VAL A 251 -24.18 -15.12 -20.73
C VAL A 251 -25.46 -15.74 -21.31
N PRO A 252 -26.21 -15.00 -22.17
CA PRO A 252 -27.46 -15.49 -22.71
C PRO A 252 -27.26 -16.89 -23.30
N ALA A 253 -28.15 -17.83 -23.00
CA ALA A 253 -28.08 -19.24 -23.45
C ALA A 253 -27.86 -19.39 -24.97
N ARG A 254 -28.18 -18.35 -25.77
CA ARG A 254 -27.88 -18.28 -27.21
C ARG A 254 -26.39 -18.41 -27.56
N PHE A 255 -25.49 -18.16 -26.62
CA PHE A 255 -24.04 -18.31 -26.81
C PHE A 255 -23.46 -19.58 -26.15
N GLN A 256 -24.30 -20.41 -25.52
CA GLN A 256 -23.87 -21.69 -24.94
C GLN A 256 -23.99 -22.87 -25.93
N ASN A 257 -24.82 -22.74 -26.97
CA ASN A 257 -25.09 -23.81 -27.94
C ASN A 257 -24.52 -23.52 -29.34
N SER A 258 -23.24 -23.17 -29.44
CA SER A 258 -22.51 -23.18 -30.72
C SER A 258 -21.38 -24.22 -30.69
N HIS A 259 -21.71 -25.46 -30.34
CA HIS A 259 -20.96 -26.60 -30.84
C HIS A 259 -21.61 -27.01 -32.17
N PRO A 260 -20.90 -26.93 -33.31
CA PRO A 260 -21.37 -27.56 -34.53
C PRO A 260 -21.41 -29.05 -34.27
N THR A 261 -22.59 -29.65 -34.23
CA THR A 261 -22.76 -31.08 -34.41
C THR A 261 -22.19 -31.40 -35.78
N ALA A 262 -20.99 -31.98 -35.82
CA ALA A 262 -20.47 -32.62 -37.01
C ALA A 262 -21.39 -33.82 -37.28
N GLU A 263 -22.33 -33.65 -38.20
CA GLU A 263 -22.96 -34.77 -38.91
C GLU A 263 -21.84 -35.52 -39.64
N VAL A 264 -21.38 -36.60 -39.01
CA VAL A 264 -20.67 -37.67 -39.71
C VAL A 264 -21.76 -38.52 -40.33
N ASP A 265 -22.14 -38.17 -41.55
CA ASP A 265 -22.95 -39.04 -42.39
C ASP A 265 -22.08 -40.24 -42.78
N ARG A 266 -22.44 -41.41 -42.27
CA ARG A 266 -21.81 -42.68 -42.60
C ARG A 266 -22.47 -43.21 -43.86
N ASP A 267 -21.68 -43.24 -44.92
CA ASP A 267 -21.95 -43.95 -46.16
C ASP A 267 -22.07 -45.46 -45.85
N ASP A 268 -23.28 -46.01 -45.98
CA ASP A 268 -23.57 -47.44 -46.04
C ASP A 268 -24.58 -47.64 -47.18
N SER A 269 -24.11 -48.13 -48.35
CA SER A 269 -24.76 -48.99 -49.38
C SER A 269 -24.44 -48.56 -50.82
#